data_AF-A0A7X9AL16-F1
#
_entry.id   AF-A0A7X9AL16-F1
#
_cell.length_a   1.000
_cell.length_b   1.000
_cell.length_c   1.000
_cell.angle_alpha   90.00
_cell.angle_beta   90.00
_cell.angle_gamma   90.00
#
_symmetry.space_group_name_H-M   'P 1'
#
loop_
_entity.id
_entity.type
_entity.pdbx_description
1 polymer ?
#
loop_
_entity_poly.entity_id
_entity_poly.type
_entity_poly.pdbx_seq_one_letter_code
_entity_poly.pdbx_strand_id
1 'polypeptide(L)'
;MQLYPDDAENQIIELGKRYVKFMVENPDYMKFIFITPNRNHVDQIPECSCDADPYQVFKNSALRYLERLKADPRDQAVDILAMWSIVHGYSMLLVNNNIEMPDNYLEITDKMLREKLRFK
;
A
#
# COMPACT_ATOMS: atom_id res chain seq x y z
N MET A 1 8.32 -16.58 -5.61
CA MET A 1 7.44 -17.47 -4.83
C MET A 1 6.38 -16.61 -4.17
N GLN A 2 5.10 -16.81 -4.50
CA GLN A 2 4.00 -16.07 -3.89
C GLN A 2 3.83 -16.60 -2.46
N LEU A 3 4.06 -15.75 -1.45
CA LEU A 3 3.75 -16.13 -0.06
C LEU A 3 2.23 -16.27 0.06
N TYR A 4 1.76 -17.31 0.77
CA TYR A 4 0.36 -17.52 1.11
C TYR A 4 -0.61 -17.68 -0.09
N PRO A 5 -0.41 -18.62 -1.03
CA PRO A 5 -1.19 -18.71 -2.27
C PRO A 5 -2.73 -18.71 -2.06
N ASP A 6 -3.20 -19.36 -1.00
CA ASP A 6 -4.63 -19.51 -0.69
C ASP A 6 -5.14 -18.61 0.43
N ASP A 7 -4.32 -17.68 0.92
CA ASP A 7 -4.68 -16.82 2.04
C ASP A 7 -4.52 -15.34 1.65
N ALA A 8 -5.64 -14.76 1.23
CA ALA A 8 -5.66 -13.39 0.69
C ALA A 8 -5.47 -12.33 1.78
N GLU A 9 -5.84 -12.66 3.03
CA GLU A 9 -5.66 -11.77 4.17
C GLU A 9 -4.16 -11.60 4.45
N ASN A 10 -3.42 -12.71 4.61
CA ASN A 10 -1.98 -12.62 4.83
C ASN A 10 -1.24 -12.09 3.61
N GLN A 11 -1.74 -12.27 2.38
CA GLN A 11 -1.18 -11.62 1.19
C GLN A 11 -1.27 -10.09 1.26
N ILE A 12 -2.44 -9.52 1.56
CA ILE A 12 -2.59 -8.05 1.62
C ILE A 12 -1.81 -7.46 2.80
N ILE A 13 -1.72 -8.18 3.92
CA ILE A 13 -0.92 -7.77 5.09
C ILE A 13 0.58 -7.74 4.74
N GLU A 14 1.11 -8.81 4.15
CA GLU A 14 2.51 -8.84 3.74
C GLU A 14 2.82 -7.83 2.65
N LEU A 15 1.89 -7.57 1.72
CA LEU A 15 2.05 -6.53 0.73
C LEU A 15 2.15 -5.15 1.40
N GLY A 16 1.27 -4.86 2.36
CA GLY A 16 1.32 -3.63 3.15
C GLY A 16 2.64 -3.46 3.92
N LYS A 17 3.11 -4.52 4.58
CA LYS A 17 4.41 -4.53 5.28
C LYS A 17 5.58 -4.25 4.33
N ARG A 18 5.61 -4.92 3.18
CA ARG A 18 6.65 -4.73 2.16
C ARG A 18 6.61 -3.34 1.56
N TYR A 19 5.42 -2.80 1.35
CA TYR A 19 5.24 -1.42 0.90
C TYR A 19 5.85 -0.43 1.91
N VAL A 20 5.49 -0.55 3.20
CA VAL A 20 6.03 0.33 4.25
C VAL A 20 7.55 0.22 4.32
N LYS A 21 8.08 -1.02 4.37
CA LYS A 21 9.52 -1.28 4.37
C LYS A 21 10.21 -0.60 3.18
N PHE A 22 9.71 -0.84 1.98
CA PHE A 22 10.31 -0.32 0.77
C PHE A 22 10.37 1.21 0.77
N MET A 23 9.29 1.88 1.18
CA MET A 23 9.25 3.34 1.25
C MET A 23 10.19 3.91 2.31
N VAL A 24 10.26 3.29 3.49
CA VAL A 24 11.17 3.68 4.57
C VAL A 24 12.64 3.50 4.16
N GLU A 25 12.96 2.40 3.48
CA GLU A 25 14.32 2.13 2.98
C GLU A 25 14.67 2.99 1.75
N ASN A 26 13.68 3.53 1.03
CA ASN A 26 13.85 4.33 -0.18
C ASN A 26 13.03 5.64 -0.11
N PRO A 27 13.33 6.56 0.83
CA PRO A 27 12.51 7.74 1.10
C PRO A 27 12.43 8.72 -0.09
N ASP A 28 13.48 8.77 -0.93
CA ASP A 28 13.48 9.63 -2.11
C ASP A 28 12.57 9.11 -3.22
N TYR A 29 12.30 7.80 -3.26
CA TYR A 29 11.32 7.21 -4.16
C TYR A 29 9.90 7.69 -3.82
N MET A 30 9.56 7.74 -2.52
CA MET A 30 8.29 8.30 -2.05
C MET A 30 8.12 9.76 -2.51
N LYS A 31 9.15 10.59 -2.33
CA LYS A 31 9.13 12.00 -2.76
C LYS A 31 9.00 12.13 -4.27
N PHE A 32 9.68 11.27 -5.02
CA PHE A 32 9.65 11.27 -6.48
C PHE A 32 8.24 10.97 -7.01
N ILE A 33 7.60 9.91 -6.51
CA ILE A 33 6.30 9.46 -7.04
C ILE A 33 5.13 10.32 -6.58
N PHE A 34 5.12 10.77 -5.31
CA PHE A 34 3.94 11.36 -4.71
C PHE A 34 4.01 12.87 -4.46
N ILE A 35 5.21 13.45 -4.39
CA ILE A 35 5.40 14.85 -3.98
C ILE A 35 5.91 15.72 -5.12
N THR A 36 6.76 15.17 -5.98
CA THR A 36 7.33 15.91 -7.10
C THR A 36 6.22 16.18 -8.12
N PRO A 37 5.89 17.46 -8.42
CA PRO A 37 4.95 17.77 -9.47
C PRO A 37 5.50 17.17 -10.76
N ASN A 38 4.69 16.38 -11.46
CA ASN A 38 5.10 15.75 -12.70
C ASN A 38 5.39 16.86 -13.74
N ARG A 39 6.65 17.31 -13.81
CA ARG A 39 7.12 18.25 -14.82
C ARG A 39 7.33 17.45 -16.11
N ASN A 40 6.21 16.99 -16.69
CA ASN A 40 6.17 16.42 -18.02
C ASN A 40 6.47 17.53 -19.03
N HIS A 41 7.76 17.77 -19.26
CA HIS A 41 8.25 18.36 -20.50
C HIS A 41 9.55 17.67 -20.86
N VAL A 42 9.48 16.55 -21.57
CA VAL A 42 10.44 16.18 -22.62
C VAL A 42 9.68 15.29 -23.60
N ASP A 43 9.78 15.59 -24.89
CA ASP A 43 9.04 15.06 -26.03
C ASP A 43 9.23 13.54 -26.34
N GLN A 44 9.29 12.68 -25.32
CA GLN A 44 9.37 11.23 -25.48
C GLN A 44 8.50 10.55 -24.43
N ILE A 45 7.48 9.83 -24.90
CA ILE A 45 6.56 9.06 -24.07
C ILE A 45 7.24 7.71 -23.78
N PRO A 46 7.64 7.39 -22.53
CA PRO A 46 7.74 6.00 -22.16
C PRO A 46 6.30 5.50 -22.03
N GLU A 47 5.95 4.45 -22.77
CA GLU A 47 4.78 3.61 -22.45
C GLU A 47 5.05 2.96 -21.08
N CYS A 48 4.92 3.75 -20.01
CA CYS A 48 4.99 3.23 -18.65
C CYS A 48 3.63 2.57 -18.41
N SER A 49 3.57 1.25 -18.57
CA SER A 49 2.40 0.46 -18.24
C SER A 49 1.91 0.83 -16.84
N CYS A 50 0.60 1.00 -16.70
CA CYS A 50 -0.10 1.24 -15.43
C CYS A 50 0.23 0.22 -14.31
N ASP A 51 0.94 -0.85 -14.63
CA ASP A 51 1.47 -1.87 -13.72
C ASP A 51 2.60 -1.39 -12.79
N ALA A 52 3.16 -0.19 -12.98
CA ALA A 52 4.21 0.35 -12.12
C ALA A 52 3.72 1.19 -10.93
N ASP A 53 2.42 1.50 -10.84
CA ASP A 53 1.84 2.30 -9.76
C ASP A 53 1.65 1.45 -8.48
N PRO A 54 2.32 1.78 -7.35
CA PRO A 54 2.16 1.06 -6.08
C PRO A 54 0.70 0.96 -5.62
N TYR A 55 -0.12 1.97 -5.92
CA TYR A 55 -1.54 1.93 -5.58
C TYR A 55 -2.31 0.88 -6.39
N GLN A 56 -2.03 0.72 -7.70
CA GLN A 56 -2.69 -0.30 -8.51
C GLN A 56 -2.35 -1.71 -8.03
N VAL A 57 -1.07 -1.96 -7.71
CA VAL A 57 -0.63 -3.25 -7.16
C VAL A 57 -1.35 -3.54 -5.84
N PHE A 58 -1.44 -2.56 -4.94
CA PHE A 58 -2.14 -2.69 -3.67
C PHE A 58 -3.64 -2.93 -3.86
N LYS A 59 -4.30 -2.12 -4.68
CA LYS A 59 -5.72 -2.21 -5.01
C LYS A 59 -6.09 -3.59 -5.54
N ASN A 60 -5.30 -4.15 -6.46
CA ASN A 60 -5.57 -5.47 -7.03
C ASN A 60 -5.49 -6.58 -5.97
N SER A 61 -4.54 -6.49 -5.02
CA SER A 61 -4.46 -7.43 -3.91
C SER A 61 -5.62 -7.26 -2.91
N ALA A 62 -6.02 -6.02 -2.65
CA ALA A 62 -7.14 -5.71 -1.74
C ALA A 62 -8.49 -6.18 -2.32
N LEU A 63 -8.71 -6.01 -3.63
CA LEU A 63 -9.90 -6.53 -4.32
C LEU A 63 -10.03 -8.05 -4.16
N ARG A 64 -8.94 -8.79 -4.42
CA ARG A 64 -8.90 -10.25 -4.24
C ARG A 64 -9.22 -10.68 -2.80
N TYR A 65 -8.80 -9.89 -1.82
CA TYR A 65 -9.14 -10.13 -0.41
C TYR A 65 -10.64 -9.92 -0.16
N LEU A 66 -11.20 -8.78 -0.57
CA LEU A 66 -12.60 -8.42 -0.36
C LEU A 66 -13.57 -9.36 -1.10
N GLU A 67 -13.19 -9.85 -2.29
CA GLU A 67 -13.94 -10.87 -3.02
C GLU A 67 -14.07 -12.18 -2.22
N ARG A 68 -12.98 -12.63 -1.58
CA ARG A 68 -13.02 -13.84 -0.73
C ARG A 68 -13.88 -13.66 0.51
N LEU A 69 -13.96 -12.44 1.06
CA LEU A 69 -14.85 -12.11 2.15
C LEU A 69 -16.33 -11.97 1.74
N LYS A 70 -16.63 -11.94 0.43
CA LYS A 70 -17.96 -11.59 -0.10
C LYS A 70 -18.43 -10.22 0.40
N ALA A 71 -17.50 -9.28 0.54
CA ALA A 71 -17.81 -7.91 0.93
C ALA A 71 -18.76 -7.24 -0.07
N ASP A 72 -19.56 -6.28 0.40
CA ASP A 72 -20.47 -5.54 -0.47
C ASP A 72 -19.68 -4.73 -1.51
N PRO A 73 -19.92 -4.93 -2.82
CA PRO A 73 -19.25 -4.17 -3.88
C PRO A 73 -19.36 -2.64 -3.72
N ARG A 74 -20.41 -2.16 -3.03
CA ARG A 74 -20.65 -0.73 -2.79
C ARG A 74 -19.63 -0.11 -1.82
N ASP A 75 -19.09 -0.91 -0.91
CA ASP A 75 -18.18 -0.46 0.14
C ASP A 75 -16.70 -0.75 -0.19
N GLN A 76 -16.43 -1.63 -1.17
CA GLN A 76 -15.07 -2.04 -1.54
C GLN A 76 -14.13 -0.86 -1.83
N ALA A 77 -14.61 0.19 -2.49
CA ALA A 77 -13.81 1.37 -2.77
C ALA A 77 -13.36 2.08 -1.48
N VAL A 78 -14.25 2.20 -0.50
CA VAL A 78 -13.97 2.81 0.80
C VAL A 78 -12.99 1.94 1.60
N ASP A 79 -13.19 0.62 1.60
CA ASP A 79 -12.32 -0.32 2.29
C ASP A 79 -10.89 -0.32 1.72
N ILE A 80 -10.76 -0.28 0.39
CA ILE A 80 -9.47 -0.17 -0.29
C ILE A 80 -8.77 1.14 0.06
N LEU A 81 -9.50 2.26 0.03
CA LEU A 81 -8.96 3.55 0.39
C LEU A 81 -8.52 3.60 1.86
N ALA A 82 -9.28 2.98 2.76
CA ALA A 82 -8.92 2.88 4.18
C ALA A 82 -7.63 2.06 4.37
N MET A 83 -7.56 0.87 3.76
CA MET A 83 -6.37 0.01 3.79
C MET A 83 -5.14 0.72 3.21
N TRP A 84 -5.30 1.39 2.07
CA TRP A 84 -4.22 2.13 1.43
C TRP A 84 -3.76 3.31 2.27
N SER A 85 -4.70 4.08 2.83
CA SER A 85 -4.39 5.26 3.67
C SER A 85 -3.56 4.88 4.90
N ILE A 86 -3.77 3.69 5.46
CA ILE A 86 -2.98 3.19 6.60
C ILE A 86 -1.52 3.01 6.18
N VAL A 87 -1.26 2.21 5.14
CA VAL A 87 0.11 1.87 4.76
C VAL A 87 0.83 3.05 4.13
N HIS A 88 0.15 3.83 3.28
CA HIS A 88 0.69 5.02 2.65
C HIS A 88 0.93 6.14 3.66
N GLY A 89 -0.08 6.45 4.49
CA GLY A 89 0.01 7.47 5.53
C GLY A 89 1.08 7.14 6.57
N TYR A 90 1.16 5.90 7.05
CA TYR A 90 2.19 5.49 7.99
C TYR A 90 3.60 5.61 7.38
N SER A 91 3.77 5.18 6.13
CA SER A 91 5.04 5.35 5.41
C SER A 91 5.43 6.83 5.31
N MET A 92 4.48 7.72 4.99
CA MET A 92 4.73 9.16 4.91
C MET A 92 5.14 9.75 6.26
N LEU A 93 4.50 9.35 7.35
CA LEU A 93 4.85 9.80 8.70
C LEU A 93 6.29 9.40 9.08
N LEU A 94 6.70 8.18 8.73
CA LEU A 94 8.05 7.67 8.98
C LEU A 94 9.09 8.35 8.08
N VAL A 95 8.86 8.37 6.76
CA VAL A 95 9.79 8.93 5.75
C VAL A 95 10.06 10.42 5.98
N ASN A 96 9.06 11.17 6.40
CA ASN A 96 9.19 12.60 6.67
C ASN A 96 9.64 12.91 8.10
N ASN A 97 9.96 11.89 8.91
CA ASN A 97 10.31 12.03 10.32
C ASN A 97 9.27 12.81 11.14
N ASN A 98 7.97 12.69 10.79
CA ASN A 98 6.89 13.28 11.57
C ASN A 98 6.67 12.54 12.90
N ILE A 99 7.08 11.26 12.95
CA ILE A 99 7.13 10.44 14.15
C ILE A 99 8.48 9.72 14.19
N GLU A 100 8.95 9.36 15.38
CA GLU A 100 10.13 8.49 15.54
C GLU A 100 9.83 7.09 14.99
N MET A 101 10.76 6.53 14.22
CA MET A 101 10.59 5.19 13.66
C MET A 101 10.81 4.13 14.74
N PRO A 102 9.78 3.35 15.10
CA PRO A 102 9.94 2.29 16.09
C PRO A 102 10.67 1.09 15.47
N ASP A 103 11.48 0.39 16.25
CA ASP A 103 12.22 -0.80 15.82
C ASP A 103 11.32 -1.89 15.21
N ASN A 104 10.06 -1.94 15.65
CA ASN A 104 9.05 -2.91 15.23
C ASN A 104 7.95 -2.34 14.32
N TYR A 105 8.25 -1.30 13.52
CA TYR A 105 7.29 -0.65 12.61
C TYR A 105 6.53 -1.63 11.68
N LEU A 106 7.11 -2.78 11.32
CA LEU A 106 6.44 -3.81 10.52
C LEU A 106 5.39 -4.60 11.31
N GLU A 107 5.61 -4.84 12.60
CA GLU A 107 4.62 -5.46 13.48
C GLU A 107 3.45 -4.50 13.74
N ILE A 108 3.75 -3.21 13.88
CA ILE A 108 2.72 -2.17 14.00
C ILE A 108 1.88 -2.11 12.72
N THR A 109 2.53 -2.18 11.55
CA THR A 109 1.83 -2.25 10.24
C THR A 109 0.91 -3.46 10.15
N ASP A 110 1.39 -4.63 10.53
CA ASP A 110 0.59 -5.87 10.60
C ASP A 110 -0.66 -5.67 11.48
N LYS A 111 -0.46 -5.17 12.71
CA LYS A 111 -1.54 -4.92 13.66
C LYS A 111 -2.58 -3.93 13.13
N MET A 112 -2.15 -2.80 12.57
CA MET A 112 -3.06 -1.79 12.01
C MET A 112 -3.92 -2.36 10.87
N LEU A 113 -3.31 -3.16 9.99
CA LEU A 113 -4.05 -3.81 8.91
C LEU A 113 -5.03 -4.84 9.46
N ARG A 114 -4.61 -5.75 10.36
CA ARG A 114 -5.52 -6.75 10.94
C ARG A 114 -6.69 -6.16 11.70
N GLU A 115 -6.51 -5.04 12.40
CA GLU A 115 -7.61 -4.35 13.07
C GLU A 115 -8.64 -3.80 12.08
N LYS A 116 -8.19 -3.39 10.89
CA LYS A 116 -9.03 -2.79 9.86
C LYS A 116 -9.64 -3.79 8.89
N LEU A 117 -8.92 -4.88 8.59
CA LEU A 117 -9.36 -5.99 7.76
C LEU A 117 -10.57 -6.76 8.36
N ARG A 118 -10.87 -6.56 9.64
CA ARG A 118 -12.07 -7.07 10.33
C ARG A 118 -13.37 -6.35 9.96
N PHE A 119 -13.50 -5.89 8.72
CA PHE A 119 -14.74 -5.30 8.20
C PHE A 119 -15.90 -6.27 8.51
N LYS A 120 -16.82 -5.85 9.39
CA LYS A 120 -17.96 -6.62 9.90
C LYS A 120 -19.25 -5.96 9.46
#